data_AF-A0A316DFH0-F1
#
_entry.id   AF-A0A316DFH0-F1
#
_cell.length_a   1.000
_cell.length_b   1.000
_cell.length_c   1.000
_cell.angle_alpha   90.00
_cell.angle_beta   90.00
_cell.angle_gamma   90.00
#
_symmetry.space_group_name_H-M   'P 1'
#
loop_
_entity.id
_entity.type
_entity.pdbx_description
1 polymer ?
#
loop_
_entity_poly.entity_id
_entity_poly.type
_entity_poly.pdbx_seq_one_letter_code
_entity_poly.pdbx_strand_id
1 'polypeptide(L)'
;MKNFTSYFLLIIILISCDKTTEKILIHEFNPTASSWNVEKWNSDNDKNPYQIRETIDSKNRVLKLEFTKNGKVLENRLCYLPTIVEYEYQTDRITERLYSNGQPMEATECEMPFKTIYHLNDNYITKVETFRKFDTINFSKNELKEIRKYVPEYEVTICNDSTNTEVDFYYHSFAKMNGIYPTNKNYKYDPNNYYYGDEPEAESILNGIKKLKN
;
A
#
# COMPACT_ATOMS: atom_id res chain seq x y z
N MET A 1 -36.36 -13.30 -44.61
CA MET A 1 -35.08 -12.91 -43.97
C MET A 1 -35.24 -11.52 -43.36
N LYS A 2 -35.87 -11.42 -42.20
CA LYS A 2 -35.95 -10.21 -41.38
C LYS A 2 -35.90 -10.69 -39.93
N ASN A 3 -35.21 -9.96 -39.06
CA ASN A 3 -35.21 -10.11 -37.59
C ASN A 3 -34.07 -10.90 -36.93
N PHE A 4 -32.88 -11.02 -37.54
CA PHE A 4 -31.71 -11.54 -36.81
C PHE A 4 -30.69 -10.46 -36.39
N THR A 5 -30.72 -9.28 -37.02
CA THR A 5 -29.75 -8.21 -36.75
C THR A 5 -30.12 -7.29 -35.59
N SER A 6 -31.38 -7.24 -35.16
CA SER A 6 -31.82 -6.35 -34.08
C SER A 6 -31.60 -6.90 -32.67
N TYR A 7 -31.51 -8.23 -32.49
CA TYR A 7 -31.27 -8.83 -31.17
C TYR A 7 -29.80 -8.78 -30.74
N PHE A 8 -28.87 -8.75 -31.69
CA PHE A 8 -27.43 -8.72 -31.38
C PHE A 8 -26.97 -7.35 -30.86
N LEU A 9 -27.64 -6.27 -31.25
CA LEU A 9 -27.33 -4.91 -30.74
C LEU A 9 -27.82 -4.68 -29.30
N LEU A 10 -28.82 -5.42 -28.83
CA LEU A 10 -29.36 -5.26 -27.47
C LEU A 10 -28.48 -5.92 -26.40
N ILE A 11 -27.75 -6.98 -26.75
CA ILE A 11 -26.86 -7.71 -25.82
C ILE A 11 -25.56 -6.94 -25.57
N ILE A 12 -25.11 -6.12 -26.52
CA ILE A 12 -23.85 -5.34 -26.40
C ILE A 12 -24.03 -4.11 -25.48
N ILE A 13 -25.26 -3.62 -25.28
CA ILE A 13 -25.55 -2.48 -24.39
C ILE A 13 -25.62 -2.90 -22.91
N LEU A 14 -25.74 -4.19 -22.60
CA LEU A 14 -25.74 -4.69 -21.21
C LEU A 14 -24.34 -5.00 -20.67
N ILE A 15 -23.29 -4.85 -21.48
CA ILE A 15 -21.88 -4.86 -21.02
C ILE A 15 -21.42 -3.40 -20.77
N SER A 16 -22.36 -2.48 -20.55
CA SER A 16 -22.03 -1.13 -20.07
C SER A 16 -21.41 -1.23 -18.69
N CYS A 17 -20.09 -1.02 -18.67
CA CYS A 17 -19.29 -0.52 -17.55
C CYS A 17 -19.84 -0.87 -16.17
N ASP A 18 -19.34 -1.96 -15.59
CA ASP A 18 -19.10 -1.96 -14.15
C ASP A 18 -18.17 -0.78 -13.86
N LYS A 19 -18.74 0.40 -13.60
CA LYS A 19 -18.04 1.42 -12.84
C LYS A 19 -17.77 0.75 -11.51
N THR A 20 -16.56 0.22 -11.35
CA THR A 20 -15.99 -0.17 -10.07
C THR A 20 -16.29 0.98 -9.13
N THR A 21 -17.28 0.78 -8.26
CA THR A 21 -17.73 1.81 -7.34
C THR A 21 -16.67 1.84 -6.26
N GLU A 22 -15.74 2.78 -6.41
CA GLU A 22 -14.75 3.04 -5.38
C GLU A 22 -15.45 3.57 -4.14
N LYS A 23 -15.08 3.02 -2.98
CA LYS A 23 -15.54 3.51 -1.67
C LYS A 23 -14.34 4.14 -0.98
N ILE A 24 -14.57 5.19 -0.20
CA ILE A 24 -13.54 5.81 0.63
C ILE A 24 -13.90 5.56 2.09
N LEU A 25 -12.96 4.98 2.83
CA LEU A 25 -12.98 4.89 4.28
C LEU A 25 -12.09 5.99 4.85
N ILE A 26 -12.48 6.56 5.99
CA ILE A 26 -11.74 7.61 6.67
C ILE A 26 -11.24 7.06 8.00
N HIS A 27 -9.96 7.25 8.30
CA HIS A 27 -9.35 6.84 9.56
C HIS A 27 -8.69 8.04 10.22
N GLU A 28 -8.73 8.09 11.54
CA GLU A 28 -8.01 9.10 12.31
C GLU A 28 -6.60 8.58 12.59
N PHE A 29 -5.61 9.45 12.48
CA PHE A 29 -4.24 9.13 12.85
C PHE A 29 -3.58 10.31 13.57
N ASN A 30 -2.54 10.03 14.33
CA ASN A 30 -1.69 11.05 14.92
C ASN A 30 -0.25 10.89 14.42
N PRO A 31 0.35 11.93 13.81
CA PRO A 31 1.72 11.86 13.35
C PRO A 31 2.69 11.81 14.54
N THR A 32 3.62 10.86 14.51
CA THR A 32 4.71 10.78 15.49
C THR A 32 6.04 11.16 14.84
N ALA A 33 7.13 11.06 15.59
CA ALA A 33 8.47 11.30 15.07
C ALA A 33 8.94 10.23 14.07
N SER A 34 8.13 9.20 13.82
CA SER A 34 8.55 8.03 13.04
C SER A 34 7.43 7.23 12.37
N SER A 35 6.15 7.54 12.61
CA SER A 35 5.02 6.81 12.01
C SER A 35 3.74 7.67 11.92
N TRP A 36 2.76 7.17 11.18
CA TRP A 36 1.40 7.69 11.12
C TRP A 36 0.46 6.85 11.99
N ASN A 37 0.63 6.88 13.32
CA ASN A 37 -0.11 5.99 14.23
C ASN A 37 -1.61 6.16 14.05
N VAL A 38 -2.30 5.07 13.71
CA VAL A 38 -3.75 5.07 13.57
C VAL A 38 -4.36 5.17 14.96
N GLU A 39 -5.31 6.06 15.14
CA GLU A 39 -6.03 6.20 16.41
C GLU A 39 -7.40 5.52 16.32
N LYS A 40 -8.01 5.55 15.14
CA LYS A 40 -9.36 5.03 14.95
C LYS A 40 -9.64 4.67 13.50
N TRP A 41 -10.09 3.43 13.29
CA TRP A 41 -10.63 2.98 12.00
C TRP A 41 -12.04 3.52 11.74
N ASN A 42 -12.37 3.74 10.47
CA ASN A 42 -13.71 4.09 9.98
C ASN A 42 -14.42 5.19 10.79
N SER A 43 -13.78 6.35 10.95
CA SER A 43 -14.36 7.45 11.73
C SER A 43 -15.29 8.32 10.90
N ASP A 44 -16.46 8.61 11.47
CA ASP A 44 -17.39 9.64 10.99
C ASP A 44 -17.03 11.06 11.49
N ASN A 45 -15.95 11.18 12.27
CA ASN A 45 -15.54 12.42 12.91
C ASN A 45 -14.73 13.30 11.94
N ASP A 46 -15.35 14.38 11.48
CA ASP A 46 -14.75 15.38 10.62
C ASP A 46 -13.84 16.38 11.36
N LYS A 47 -13.79 16.31 12.69
CA LYS A 47 -13.04 17.28 13.51
C LYS A 47 -11.56 16.97 13.69
N ASN A 48 -11.15 15.69 13.56
CA ASN A 48 -9.73 15.36 13.62
C ASN A 48 -9.05 15.90 12.35
N PRO A 49 -8.07 16.82 12.46
CA PRO A 49 -7.43 17.38 11.28
C PRO A 49 -6.64 16.32 10.51
N TYR A 50 -6.13 15.27 11.16
CA TYR A 50 -5.28 14.25 10.55
C TYR A 50 -6.11 13.02 10.18
N GLN A 51 -6.16 12.74 8.88
CA GLN A 51 -6.99 11.66 8.35
C GLN A 51 -6.24 10.83 7.30
N ILE A 52 -6.37 9.52 7.39
CA ILE A 52 -6.02 8.59 6.30
C ILE A 52 -7.28 8.37 5.48
N ARG A 53 -7.22 8.64 4.18
CA ARG A 53 -8.29 8.30 3.23
C ARG A 53 -7.91 7.00 2.53
N GLU A 54 -8.61 5.94 2.87
CA GLU A 54 -8.43 4.62 2.27
C GLU A 54 -9.45 4.44 1.13
N THR A 55 -8.98 4.50 -0.11
CA THR A 55 -9.80 4.21 -1.30
C THR A 55 -9.78 2.73 -1.58
N ILE A 56 -10.95 2.10 -1.71
CA ILE A 56 -11.09 0.66 -1.91
C ILE A 56 -11.89 0.34 -3.18
N ASP A 57 -11.56 -0.77 -3.82
CA ASP A 57 -12.27 -1.27 -4.99
C ASP A 57 -13.53 -2.10 -4.63
N SER A 58 -14.26 -2.55 -5.67
CA SER A 58 -15.46 -3.37 -5.51
C SER A 58 -15.21 -4.76 -4.91
N LYS A 59 -13.94 -5.20 -4.86
CA LYS A 59 -13.52 -6.44 -4.20
C LYS A 59 -13.04 -6.19 -2.78
N ASN A 60 -13.27 -4.99 -2.23
CA ASN A 60 -12.86 -4.57 -0.90
C ASN A 60 -11.33 -4.60 -0.72
N ARG A 61 -10.57 -4.27 -1.78
CA ARG A 61 -9.12 -4.16 -1.75
C ARG A 61 -8.69 -2.70 -1.76
N VAL A 62 -7.71 -2.32 -0.93
CA VAL A 62 -7.16 -0.97 -0.87
C VAL A 62 -6.44 -0.62 -2.17
N LEU A 63 -6.89 0.43 -2.85
CA LEU A 63 -6.21 0.98 -4.03
C LEU A 63 -5.25 2.11 -3.65
N LYS A 64 -5.59 2.87 -2.60
CA LYS A 64 -4.81 4.05 -2.22
C LYS A 64 -5.00 4.42 -0.75
N LEU A 65 -3.93 4.80 -0.09
CA LEU A 65 -3.92 5.51 1.20
C LEU A 65 -3.43 6.93 0.97
N GLU A 66 -4.22 7.92 1.38
CA GLU A 66 -3.82 9.34 1.34
C GLU A 66 -3.76 9.90 2.77
N PHE A 67 -2.59 10.35 3.20
CA PHE A 67 -2.37 10.95 4.51
C PHE A 67 -2.58 12.45 4.42
N THR A 68 -3.61 12.94 5.11
CA THR A 68 -4.09 14.30 4.97
C THR A 68 -4.09 15.07 6.29
N LYS A 69 -3.95 16.39 6.19
CA LYS A 69 -4.20 17.36 7.26
C LYS A 69 -5.20 18.39 6.77
N ASN A 70 -6.32 18.57 7.47
CA ASN A 70 -7.42 19.47 7.09
C ASN A 70 -7.88 19.23 5.64
N GLY A 71 -8.01 17.95 5.25
CA GLY A 71 -8.47 17.53 3.92
C GLY A 71 -7.45 17.70 2.78
N LYS A 72 -6.24 18.19 3.06
CA LYS A 72 -5.14 18.29 2.06
C LYS A 72 -4.07 17.24 2.32
N VAL A 73 -3.52 16.65 1.26
CA VAL A 73 -2.38 15.73 1.38
C VAL A 73 -1.21 16.45 2.07
N LEU A 74 -0.54 15.76 2.98
CA LEU A 74 0.64 16.29 3.67
C LEU A 74 1.80 16.53 2.69
N GLU A 75 2.45 17.70 2.79
CA GLU A 75 3.56 18.11 1.92
C GLU A 75 4.93 18.23 2.64
N ASN A 76 4.91 18.32 3.98
CA ASN A 76 6.12 18.40 4.82
C ASN A 76 6.14 17.25 5.81
N ARG A 77 7.11 16.36 5.65
CA ARG A 77 7.16 15.08 6.34
C ARG A 77 8.58 14.56 6.43
N LEU A 78 8.76 13.50 7.20
CA LEU A 78 9.99 12.75 7.23
C LEU A 78 10.21 12.05 5.88
N CYS A 79 11.44 12.10 5.39
CA CYS A 79 11.89 11.51 4.13
C CYS A 79 11.44 10.05 3.93
N TYR A 80 11.22 9.29 5.01
CA TYR A 80 10.85 7.87 4.97
C TYR A 80 9.34 7.59 5.07
N LEU A 81 8.49 8.60 5.26
CA LEU A 81 7.06 8.40 5.45
C LEU A 81 6.26 8.83 4.21
N PRO A 82 5.69 7.94 3.37
CA PRO A 82 4.79 8.30 2.27
C PRO A 82 3.56 9.09 2.73
N THR A 83 2.95 9.82 1.80
CA THR A 83 1.74 10.65 1.97
C THR A 83 0.68 10.23 0.99
N ILE A 84 1.09 9.53 -0.07
CA ILE A 84 0.24 8.66 -0.86
C ILE A 84 0.95 7.32 -1.00
N VAL A 85 0.22 6.24 -0.73
CA VAL A 85 0.60 4.87 -1.06
C VAL A 85 -0.45 4.32 -2.00
N GLU A 86 -0.04 3.81 -3.16
CA GLU A 86 -0.95 3.20 -4.14
C GLU A 86 -0.68 1.71 -4.27
N TYR A 87 -1.75 0.95 -4.47
CA TYR A 87 -1.68 -0.49 -4.69
C TYR A 87 -2.39 -0.88 -5.97
N GLU A 88 -1.74 -1.75 -6.73
CA GLU A 88 -2.28 -2.37 -7.92
C GLU A 88 -2.24 -3.89 -7.76
N TYR A 89 -3.33 -4.56 -8.13
CA TYR A 89 -3.47 -5.99 -7.94
C TYR A 89 -3.55 -6.71 -9.28
N GLN A 90 -2.72 -7.73 -9.44
CA GLN A 90 -2.91 -8.78 -10.44
C GLN A 90 -3.14 -10.12 -9.72
N THR A 91 -3.42 -11.18 -10.48
CA THR A 91 -3.79 -12.49 -9.92
C THR A 91 -2.72 -13.05 -8.97
N ASP A 92 -1.44 -12.81 -9.28
CA ASP A 92 -0.28 -13.40 -8.61
C ASP A 92 0.62 -12.36 -7.92
N ARG A 93 0.22 -11.09 -7.85
CA ARG A 93 1.07 -10.05 -7.25
C ARG A 93 0.30 -8.81 -6.80
N ILE A 94 0.93 -8.10 -5.87
CA ILE A 94 0.57 -6.74 -5.44
C ILE A 94 1.72 -5.82 -5.82
N THR A 95 1.44 -4.71 -6.48
CA THR A 95 2.42 -3.64 -6.73
C THR A 95 2.07 -2.44 -5.86
N GLU A 96 2.96 -2.11 -4.94
CA GLU A 96 2.91 -0.92 -4.11
C GLU A 96 3.75 0.20 -4.73
N ARG A 97 3.28 1.45 -4.63
CA ARG A 97 4.01 2.64 -5.06
C ARG A 97 3.93 3.73 -4.00
N LEU A 98 5.08 4.32 -3.69
CA LEU A 98 5.22 5.33 -2.64
C LEU A 98 5.46 6.71 -3.25
N TYR A 99 4.70 7.70 -2.80
CA TYR A 99 4.81 9.07 -3.29
C TYR A 99 4.98 10.08 -2.16
N SER A 100 5.68 11.16 -2.47
CA SER A 100 5.82 12.40 -1.71
C SER A 100 5.56 13.59 -2.61
N ASN A 101 4.78 14.56 -2.17
CA ASN A 101 4.62 15.84 -2.88
C ASN A 101 4.23 15.65 -4.35
N GLY A 102 3.37 14.66 -4.62
CA GLY A 102 2.92 14.30 -5.97
C GLY A 102 3.98 13.63 -6.85
N GLN A 103 5.15 13.28 -6.32
CA GLN A 103 6.24 12.60 -7.02
C GLN A 103 6.57 11.24 -6.39
N PRO A 104 7.04 10.26 -7.17
CA PRO A 104 7.57 9.02 -6.59
C PRO A 104 8.68 9.32 -5.59
N MET A 105 8.72 8.60 -4.48
CA MET A 105 9.77 8.76 -3.48
C MET A 105 11.16 8.49 -4.05
N GLU A 106 12.18 9.12 -3.47
CA GLU A 106 13.57 8.91 -3.86
C GLU A 106 14.34 8.32 -2.69
N ALA A 107 15.25 7.39 -2.98
CA ALA A 107 16.03 6.66 -2.01
C ALA A 107 17.22 7.48 -1.47
N THR A 108 17.48 8.66 -2.02
CA THR A 108 18.73 9.39 -1.78
C THR A 108 18.93 9.81 -0.34
N GLU A 109 17.86 10.23 0.34
CA GLU A 109 17.94 10.68 1.73
C GLU A 109 17.77 9.55 2.73
N CYS A 110 16.81 8.65 2.48
CA CYS A 110 16.33 7.68 3.48
C CYS A 110 16.06 6.29 2.89
N GLU A 111 16.71 5.96 1.77
CA GLU A 111 16.80 4.60 1.19
C GLU A 111 15.46 3.98 0.75
N MET A 112 14.39 4.78 0.78
CA MET A 112 13.04 4.34 0.49
C MET A 112 12.86 3.91 -0.97
N PRO A 113 12.17 2.79 -1.21
CA PRO A 113 11.71 2.47 -2.55
C PRO A 113 10.61 3.42 -3.01
N PHE A 114 10.46 3.54 -4.32
CA PHE A 114 9.27 4.15 -4.90
C PHE A 114 8.26 3.11 -5.36
N LYS A 115 8.70 1.85 -5.52
CA LYS A 115 7.86 0.74 -5.96
C LYS A 115 8.36 -0.58 -5.38
N THR A 116 7.43 -1.39 -4.90
CA THR A 116 7.67 -2.74 -4.41
C THR A 116 6.65 -3.69 -5.04
N ILE A 117 7.10 -4.86 -5.51
CA ILE A 117 6.22 -5.89 -6.08
C ILE A 117 6.30 -7.14 -5.20
N TYR A 118 5.17 -7.49 -4.59
CA TYR A 118 5.01 -8.68 -3.77
C TYR A 118 4.39 -9.78 -4.62
N HIS A 119 5.12 -10.86 -4.87
CA HIS A 119 4.64 -12.02 -5.61
C HIS A 119 3.98 -13.02 -4.67
N LEU A 120 2.76 -13.43 -5.03
CA LEU A 120 1.88 -14.21 -4.20
C LEU A 120 1.70 -15.63 -4.73
N ASN A 121 1.63 -16.58 -3.82
CA ASN A 121 1.11 -17.92 -4.05
C ASN A 121 0.12 -18.25 -2.93
N ASP A 122 -1.15 -18.48 -3.26
CA ASP A 122 -2.24 -18.63 -2.28
C ASP A 122 -2.28 -17.47 -1.26
N ASN A 123 -2.11 -16.23 -1.75
CA ASN A 123 -2.00 -15.01 -0.95
C ASN A 123 -0.78 -14.92 -0.01
N TYR A 124 0.11 -15.91 -0.01
CA TYR A 124 1.39 -15.83 0.70
C TYR A 124 2.47 -15.18 -0.16
N ILE A 125 3.25 -14.28 0.43
CA ILE A 125 4.38 -13.62 -0.22
C ILE A 125 5.53 -14.63 -0.36
N THR A 126 5.98 -14.84 -1.60
CA THR A 126 7.07 -15.78 -1.95
C THR A 126 8.31 -15.08 -2.47
N LYS A 127 8.16 -13.87 -3.01
CA LYS A 127 9.23 -13.04 -3.53
C LYS A 127 8.84 -11.58 -3.47
N VAL A 128 9.80 -10.72 -3.17
CA VAL A 128 9.67 -9.26 -3.24
C VAL A 128 10.69 -8.70 -4.23
N GLU A 129 10.24 -7.79 -5.08
CA GLU A 129 11.09 -6.99 -5.96
C GLU A 129 10.98 -5.51 -5.59
N THR A 130 12.09 -4.90 -5.23
CA THR A 130 12.14 -3.52 -4.74
C THR A 130 12.86 -2.63 -5.74
N PHE A 131 12.27 -1.48 -6.04
CA PHE A 131 12.79 -0.53 -7.02
C PHE A 131 13.00 0.84 -6.36
N ARG A 132 14.19 1.39 -6.55
CA ARG A 132 14.63 2.65 -5.96
C ARG A 132 15.02 3.62 -7.08
N LYS A 133 14.70 4.89 -6.86
CA LYS A 133 15.06 6.01 -7.74
C LYS A 133 15.90 6.99 -6.92
N PHE A 134 16.91 7.58 -7.54
CA PHE A 134 17.77 8.56 -6.89
C PHE A 134 17.57 9.95 -7.48
N ASP A 135 17.75 10.95 -6.63
CA ASP A 135 17.71 12.37 -6.97
C ASP A 135 18.97 12.72 -7.76
N THR A 136 18.83 12.88 -9.08
CA THR A 136 19.93 13.26 -9.95
C THR A 136 20.08 14.78 -10.12
N ILE A 137 19.23 15.57 -9.47
CA ILE A 137 19.22 17.04 -9.56
C ILE A 137 20.05 17.61 -8.41
N ASN A 138 19.78 17.17 -7.17
CA ASN A 138 20.43 17.73 -5.98
C ASN A 138 21.69 16.99 -5.55
N PHE A 139 21.96 15.80 -6.09
CA PHE A 139 23.14 15.00 -5.75
C PHE A 139 24.07 14.82 -6.96
N SER A 140 25.37 14.91 -6.70
CA SER A 140 26.39 14.69 -7.72
C SER A 140 26.50 13.21 -8.11
N LYS A 141 27.05 12.96 -9.30
CA LYS A 141 27.33 11.58 -9.77
C LYS A 141 28.21 10.78 -8.81
N ASN A 142 29.12 11.43 -8.09
CA ASN A 142 30.02 10.76 -7.14
C ASN A 142 29.27 10.37 -5.86
N GLU A 143 28.43 11.24 -5.32
CA GLU A 143 27.60 10.93 -4.15
C GLU A 143 26.65 9.77 -4.47
N LEU A 144 25.96 9.83 -5.61
CA LEU A 144 25.08 8.75 -6.05
C LEU A 144 25.83 7.43 -6.28
N LYS A 145 27.09 7.49 -6.74
CA LYS A 145 27.92 6.29 -6.89
C LYS A 145 28.24 5.66 -5.55
N GLU A 146 28.49 6.44 -4.51
CA GLU A 146 28.74 5.92 -3.15
C GLU A 146 27.47 5.33 -2.53
N ILE A 147 26.32 6.01 -2.64
CA ILE A 147 25.04 5.53 -2.12
C ILE A 147 24.65 4.19 -2.75
N ARG A 148 24.78 4.07 -4.08
CA ARG A 148 24.45 2.85 -4.84
C ARG A 148 25.27 1.62 -4.46
N LYS A 149 26.38 1.76 -3.74
CA LYS A 149 27.14 0.60 -3.23
C LYS A 149 26.38 -0.16 -2.14
N TYR A 150 25.52 0.53 -1.39
CA TYR A 150 24.77 -0.01 -0.27
C TYR A 150 23.28 -0.13 -0.57
N VAL A 151 22.77 0.75 -1.43
CA VAL A 151 21.35 0.83 -1.77
C VAL A 151 21.18 0.61 -3.28
N PRO A 152 20.94 -0.63 -3.74
CA PRO A 152 20.80 -0.90 -5.17
C PRO A 152 19.45 -0.36 -5.70
N GLU A 153 19.45 0.09 -6.97
CA GLU A 153 18.24 0.53 -7.67
C GLU A 153 17.20 -0.58 -7.84
N TYR A 154 17.66 -1.84 -7.85
CA TYR A 154 16.83 -3.03 -7.93
C TYR A 154 17.35 -4.11 -6.99
N GLU A 155 16.43 -4.71 -6.25
CA GLU A 155 16.72 -5.78 -5.30
C GLU A 155 15.63 -6.84 -5.38
N VAL A 156 16.02 -8.11 -5.22
CA VAL A 156 15.10 -9.25 -5.17
C VAL A 156 15.34 -10.03 -3.89
N THR A 157 14.28 -10.22 -3.12
CA THR A 157 14.28 -11.05 -1.93
C THR A 157 13.38 -12.25 -2.14
N ILE A 158 13.92 -13.46 -2.00
CA ILE A 158 13.12 -14.68 -1.98
C ILE A 158 12.64 -14.89 -0.55
N CYS A 159 11.32 -14.77 -0.35
CA CYS A 159 10.69 -14.86 0.96
C CYS A 159 10.54 -16.33 1.31
N ASN A 160 11.59 -16.87 1.91
CA ASN A 160 11.54 -18.20 2.48
C ASN A 160 10.85 -18.17 3.85
N ASP A 161 10.77 -19.34 4.44
CA ASP A 161 10.16 -19.63 5.73
C ASP A 161 10.87 -19.00 6.95
N SER A 162 11.97 -18.26 6.77
CA SER A 162 12.72 -17.60 7.85
C SER A 162 12.67 -16.07 7.82
N THR A 163 12.25 -15.48 6.72
CA THR A 163 12.18 -14.02 6.54
C THR A 163 10.78 -13.52 6.87
N ASN A 164 10.58 -12.72 7.91
CA ASN A 164 9.30 -12.06 8.13
C ASN A 164 9.06 -11.04 7.01
N THR A 165 8.08 -11.29 6.14
CA THR A 165 7.71 -10.38 5.05
C THR A 165 6.21 -10.11 5.10
N GLU A 166 5.85 -8.86 4.87
CA GLU A 166 4.49 -8.33 4.77
C GLU A 166 4.45 -7.28 3.64
N VAL A 167 3.25 -6.80 3.30
CA VAL A 167 3.10 -5.63 2.42
C VAL A 167 3.28 -4.38 3.27
N ASP A 168 4.25 -3.53 2.92
CA ASP A 168 4.48 -2.28 3.64
C ASP A 168 3.21 -1.41 3.64
N PHE A 169 3.07 -0.57 4.67
CA PHE A 169 1.94 0.33 4.90
C PHE A 169 0.53 -0.32 4.95
N TYR A 170 0.37 -1.63 4.80
CA TYR A 170 -0.93 -2.32 5.02
C TYR A 170 -1.40 -2.22 6.47
N TYR A 171 -0.49 -1.96 7.41
CA TYR A 171 -0.85 -1.68 8.80
C TYR A 171 -1.66 -0.38 8.95
N HIS A 172 -1.59 0.54 7.98
CA HIS A 172 -2.46 1.74 7.89
C HIS A 172 -3.74 1.55 7.07
N SER A 173 -3.99 0.34 6.57
CA SER A 173 -5.15 0.00 5.74
C SER A 173 -6.10 -0.88 6.54
N PHE A 174 -7.38 -0.51 6.66
CA PHE A 174 -8.37 -1.38 7.28
C PHE A 174 -8.80 -2.49 6.30
N ALA A 175 -9.08 -2.12 5.06
CA ALA A 175 -9.61 -3.04 4.05
C ALA A 175 -8.56 -4.00 3.49
N LYS A 176 -7.28 -3.63 3.43
CA LYS A 176 -6.15 -4.46 2.96
C LYS A 176 -6.48 -5.12 1.62
N MET A 177 -6.28 -6.43 1.49
CA MET A 177 -6.77 -7.22 0.35
C MET A 177 -8.03 -8.00 0.76
N ASN A 178 -9.18 -7.32 0.86
CA ASN A 178 -10.41 -7.88 1.40
C ASN A 178 -10.23 -8.46 2.81
N GLY A 179 -9.57 -7.70 3.69
CA GLY A 179 -9.24 -8.05 5.06
C GLY A 179 -8.13 -9.10 5.19
N ILE A 180 -7.55 -9.60 4.09
CA ILE A 180 -6.37 -10.47 4.13
C ILE A 180 -5.14 -9.58 4.33
N TYR A 181 -4.23 -10.00 5.22
CA TYR A 181 -2.90 -9.41 5.39
C TYR A 181 -1.86 -10.37 4.82
N PRO A 182 -1.43 -10.20 3.55
CA PRO A 182 -0.47 -11.08 2.91
C PRO A 182 0.87 -11.05 3.64
N THR A 183 1.39 -12.23 3.95
CA THR A 183 2.71 -12.42 4.57
C THR A 183 3.41 -13.64 3.98
N ASN A 184 4.67 -13.88 4.32
CA ASN A 184 5.28 -15.19 4.07
C ASN A 184 4.72 -16.26 5.03
N LYS A 185 4.83 -17.55 4.68
CA LYS A 185 4.15 -18.65 5.40
C LYS A 185 4.43 -18.72 6.91
N ASN A 186 5.66 -18.42 7.31
CA ASN A 186 6.11 -18.52 8.70
C ASN A 186 6.26 -17.15 9.38
N TYR A 187 5.57 -16.13 8.86
CA TYR A 187 5.54 -14.81 9.47
C TYR A 187 5.18 -14.89 10.96
N LYS A 188 5.98 -14.21 11.78
CA LYS A 188 5.75 -14.04 13.22
C LYS A 188 5.46 -12.57 13.49
N TYR A 189 4.24 -12.29 13.93
CA TYR A 189 3.86 -10.97 14.40
C TYR A 189 4.73 -10.58 15.61
N ASP A 190 5.29 -9.37 15.57
CA ASP A 190 6.04 -8.78 16.68
C ASP A 190 5.20 -7.70 17.35
N PRO A 191 4.65 -7.95 18.55
CA PRO A 191 3.85 -6.95 19.27
C PRO A 191 4.67 -5.75 19.76
N ASN A 192 6.00 -5.85 19.75
CA ASN A 192 6.87 -4.74 20.14
C ASN A 192 7.34 -3.92 18.92
N ASN A 193 6.80 -4.20 17.73
CA ASN A 193 7.14 -3.42 16.55
C ASN A 193 6.71 -1.97 16.76
N TYR A 194 7.67 -1.06 16.69
CA TYR A 194 7.46 0.35 16.96
C TYR A 194 6.41 1.02 16.05
N TYR A 195 6.21 0.51 14.82
CA TYR A 195 5.35 1.14 13.83
C TYR A 195 3.87 0.78 13.98
N TYR A 196 3.58 -0.43 14.45
CA TYR A 196 2.22 -1.02 14.39
C TYR A 196 1.93 -2.05 15.49
N GLY A 197 2.77 -2.11 16.53
CA GLY A 197 2.62 -3.07 17.64
C GLY A 197 1.41 -2.82 18.54
N ASP A 198 0.82 -1.62 18.46
CA ASP A 198 -0.28 -1.14 19.31
C ASP A 198 -1.65 -1.22 18.61
N GLU A 199 -2.72 -1.07 19.40
CA GLU A 199 -4.07 -0.95 18.87
C GLU A 199 -4.33 0.44 18.27
N PRO A 200 -5.06 0.54 17.15
CA PRO A 200 -5.87 -0.52 16.54
C PRO A 200 -5.21 -1.27 15.36
N GLU A 201 -3.94 -0.99 15.04
CA GLU A 201 -3.20 -1.70 13.97
C GLU A 201 -2.99 -3.18 14.30
N ALA A 202 -2.59 -3.48 15.54
CA ALA A 202 -2.29 -4.82 16.02
C ALA A 202 -3.44 -5.81 15.78
N GLU A 203 -4.65 -5.49 16.26
CA GLU A 203 -5.84 -6.31 16.04
C GLU A 203 -6.12 -6.50 14.54
N SER A 204 -6.00 -5.41 13.77
CA SER A 204 -6.27 -5.40 12.32
C SER A 204 -5.31 -6.31 11.54
N ILE A 205 -4.03 -6.34 11.92
CA ILE A 205 -3.00 -7.22 11.35
C ILE A 205 -3.29 -8.68 11.73
N LEU A 206 -3.49 -8.97 13.01
CA LEU A 206 -3.73 -10.32 13.52
C LEU A 206 -4.97 -10.96 12.90
N ASN A 207 -6.06 -10.20 12.77
CA ASN A 207 -7.28 -10.65 12.10
C ASN A 207 -7.03 -10.95 10.62
N GLY A 208 -6.23 -10.15 9.93
CA GLY A 208 -5.89 -10.39 8.53
C GLY A 208 -4.98 -11.60 8.31
N ILE A 209 -4.03 -11.86 9.20
CA ILE A 209 -3.21 -13.07 9.18
C ILE A 209 -4.06 -14.31 9.46
N LYS A 210 -5.03 -14.21 10.38
CA LYS A 210 -5.98 -15.31 10.63
C LYS A 210 -6.82 -15.62 9.38
N LYS A 211 -7.26 -14.59 8.65
CA LYS A 211 -8.01 -14.75 7.40
C LYS A 211 -7.18 -15.36 6.29
N LEU A 212 -5.88 -15.05 6.20
CA LEU A 212 -4.96 -15.66 5.24
C LEU A 212 -4.85 -17.19 5.39
N LYS A 213 -4.98 -17.71 6.62
CA LYS A 213 -4.80 -19.13 6.94
C LYS A 213 -6.06 -19.99 6.72
N ASN A 214 -7.21 -19.37 6.47
CA ASN A 214 -8.51 -20.04 6.29
C ASN A 214 -8.84 -20.17 4.80
#